data_AF-A0A942WQN3-F1
#
_entry.id   AF-A0A942WQN3-F1
#
_cell.length_a   1.000
_cell.length_b   1.000
_cell.length_c   1.000
_cell.angle_alpha   90.00
_cell.angle_beta   90.00
_cell.angle_gamma   90.00
#
_symmetry.space_group_name_H-M   'P 1'
#
loop_
_entity.id
_entity.type
_entity.pdbx_description
1 polymer ?
#
loop_
_entity_poly.entity_id
_entity_poly.type
_entity_poly.pdbx_seq_one_letter_code
_entity_poly.pdbx_strand_id
1 'polypeptide(L)'
;MNKIKNIDIKDIPKIEKVLDIKLFPEVVKYLTTNEKCYFNDRCSGKTYAYIIKLILTYEGELSFYDMRYEGIGVDEWYDCSNYNLWFTHEFKEIRDKLKYHGGFDVVRMREER
;
A
#
# COMPACT_ATOMS: atom_id res chain seq x y z
N MET A 1 4.61 16.10 7.29
CA MET A 1 4.72 14.62 7.40
C MET A 1 3.45 14.12 8.06
N ASN A 2 2.55 13.52 7.28
CA ASN A 2 1.34 12.90 7.81
C ASN A 2 1.73 11.69 8.65
N LYS A 3 1.14 11.53 9.84
CA LYS A 3 1.44 10.41 10.74
C LYS A 3 0.78 9.15 10.18
N ILE A 4 1.56 8.30 9.53
CA ILE A 4 1.14 6.95 9.15
C ILE A 4 0.79 6.18 10.43
N LYS A 5 -0.47 5.81 10.60
CA LYS A 5 -0.92 4.90 11.66
C LYS A 5 -0.35 3.50 11.41
N ASN A 6 -0.19 2.68 12.46
CA ASN A 6 0.16 1.27 12.28
C ASN A 6 -1.11 0.43 12.13
N ILE A 7 -1.03 -0.63 11.34
CA ILE A 7 -2.10 -1.63 11.21
C ILE A 7 -2.03 -2.56 12.45
N ASP A 8 -3.17 -2.86 13.07
CA ASP A 8 -3.20 -3.81 14.19
C ASP A 8 -2.82 -5.22 13.67
N ILE A 9 -1.92 -5.91 14.38
CA ILE A 9 -1.51 -7.27 14.03
C ILE A 9 -2.70 -8.24 13.93
N LYS A 10 -3.80 -7.96 14.66
CA LYS A 10 -5.05 -8.74 14.60
C LYS A 10 -5.77 -8.64 13.26
N ASP A 11 -5.52 -7.59 12.48
CA ASP A 11 -6.13 -7.40 11.17
C ASP A 11 -5.41 -8.18 10.05
N ILE A 12 -4.18 -8.64 10.30
CA ILE A 12 -3.35 -9.34 9.30
C ILE A 12 -4.04 -10.57 8.71
N PRO A 13 -4.63 -11.50 9.50
CA PRO A 13 -5.32 -12.66 8.93
C PRO A 13 -6.50 -12.28 8.03
N LYS A 14 -7.17 -11.16 8.34
CA LYS A 14 -8.30 -10.66 7.57
C LYS A 14 -7.83 -10.02 6.26
N ILE A 15 -6.73 -9.27 6.29
CA ILE A 15 -6.09 -8.70 5.09
C ILE A 15 -5.65 -9.83 4.15
N GLU A 16 -4.93 -10.83 4.66
CA GLU A 16 -4.51 -12.01 3.90
C GLU A 16 -5.69 -12.73 3.25
N LYS A 17 -6.78 -12.94 3.99
CA LYS A 17 -8.00 -13.58 3.48
C LYS A 17 -8.70 -12.77 2.38
N VAL A 18 -8.78 -11.45 2.54
CA VAL A 18 -9.46 -10.56 1.57
C VAL A 18 -8.68 -10.45 0.27
N LEU A 19 -7.34 -10.45 0.35
CA LEU A 19 -6.47 -10.34 -0.80
C LEU A 19 -6.10 -11.69 -1.43
N ASP A 20 -6.48 -12.79 -0.78
CA ASP A 20 -6.13 -14.17 -1.18
C ASP A 20 -4.61 -14.38 -1.32
N ILE A 21 -3.85 -13.85 -0.36
CA ILE A 21 -2.38 -13.95 -0.31
C ILE A 21 -1.90 -14.32 1.08
N LYS A 22 -0.70 -14.89 1.16
CA LYS A 22 0.06 -15.00 2.41
C LYS A 22 1.14 -13.92 2.44
N LEU A 23 1.15 -13.10 3.48
CA LEU A 23 2.17 -12.06 3.65
C LEU A 23 3.45 -12.66 4.22
N PHE A 24 4.59 -12.23 3.68
CA PHE A 24 5.89 -12.55 4.25
C PHE A 24 6.03 -11.95 5.65
N PRO A 25 6.77 -12.59 6.57
CA PRO A 25 7.00 -12.07 7.92
C PRO A 25 7.52 -10.62 7.95
N GLU A 26 8.40 -10.25 7.02
CA GLU A 26 8.97 -8.92 6.87
C GLU A 26 7.92 -7.89 6.45
N VAL A 27 6.96 -8.30 5.60
CA VAL A 27 5.81 -7.45 5.23
C VAL A 27 4.91 -7.24 6.43
N VAL A 28 4.58 -8.30 7.18
CA VAL A 28 3.78 -8.19 8.41
C VAL A 28 4.47 -7.25 9.41
N LYS A 29 5.78 -7.38 9.59
CA LYS A 29 6.57 -6.50 10.44
C LYS A 29 6.50 -5.05 9.97
N TYR A 30 6.65 -4.80 8.67
CA TYR A 30 6.54 -3.45 8.10
C TYR A 30 5.15 -2.83 8.28
N LEU A 31 4.07 -3.60 8.15
CA LEU A 31 2.70 -3.11 8.27
C LEU A 31 2.32 -2.79 9.73
N THR A 32 2.81 -3.58 10.67
CA THR A 32 2.46 -3.49 12.10
C THR A 32 3.39 -2.60 12.91
N THR A 33 4.52 -2.17 12.31
CA THR A 33 5.51 -1.31 12.98
C THR A 33 5.84 -0.06 12.16
N ASN A 34 6.43 0.93 12.81
CA ASN A 34 7.02 2.10 12.15
C ASN A 34 8.49 1.90 11.77
N GLU A 35 8.98 0.66 11.81
CA GLU A 35 10.36 0.36 11.46
C GLU A 35 10.57 0.45 9.94
N LYS A 36 11.75 0.93 9.54
CA LYS A 36 12.19 0.82 8.15
C LYS A 36 12.48 -0.66 7.86
N CYS A 37 11.70 -1.27 6.98
CA CYS A 37 12.02 -2.58 6.41
C CYS A 37 12.73 -2.40 5.07
N TYR A 38 13.93 -2.99 4.95
CA TYR A 38 14.68 -2.99 3.70
C TYR A 38 14.32 -4.24 2.90
N PHE A 39 13.65 -4.03 1.77
CA PHE A 39 13.27 -5.07 0.83
C PHE A 39 14.25 -5.09 -0.34
N ASN A 40 15.36 -5.81 -0.20
CA ASN A 40 16.44 -5.80 -1.20
C ASN A 40 16.18 -6.79 -2.36
N ASP A 41 15.31 -7.78 -2.15
CA ASP A 41 15.07 -8.83 -3.14
C ASP A 41 13.89 -8.52 -4.07
N ARG A 42 13.98 -9.02 -5.31
CA ARG A 42 12.85 -9.08 -6.25
C ARG A 42 11.78 -10.01 -5.69
N CYS A 43 10.51 -9.69 -5.96
CA CYS A 43 9.35 -10.47 -5.51
C CYS A 43 9.20 -10.60 -3.98
N SER A 44 9.80 -9.70 -3.20
CA SER A 44 9.72 -9.64 -1.74
C SER A 44 8.39 -9.11 -1.18
N GLY A 45 7.42 -8.81 -2.04
CA GLY A 45 6.13 -8.23 -1.63
C GLY A 45 6.18 -6.75 -1.24
N LYS A 46 7.31 -6.05 -1.44
CA LYS A 46 7.48 -4.64 -1.04
C LYS A 46 6.44 -3.68 -1.59
N THR A 47 6.02 -3.89 -2.84
CA THR A 47 4.99 -3.06 -3.47
C THR A 47 3.63 -3.28 -2.82
N TYR A 48 3.26 -4.54 -2.55
CA TYR A 48 2.03 -4.87 -1.82
C TYR A 48 2.04 -4.29 -0.39
N ALA A 49 3.18 -4.40 0.30
CA ALA A 49 3.36 -3.83 1.62
C ALA A 49 3.12 -2.30 1.61
N TYR A 50 3.71 -1.60 0.65
CA TYR A 50 3.54 -0.16 0.50
C TYR A 50 2.09 0.21 0.18
N ILE A 51 1.45 -0.46 -0.78
CA ILE A 51 0.04 -0.22 -1.16
C ILE A 51 -0.89 -0.42 0.04
N ILE A 52 -0.78 -1.54 0.75
CA ILE A 52 -1.63 -1.85 1.91
C ILE A 52 -1.45 -0.78 3.00
N LYS A 53 -0.19 -0.41 3.28
CA LYS A 53 0.09 0.63 4.27
C LYS A 53 -0.53 1.96 3.87
N LEU A 54 -0.33 2.40 2.62
CA LEU A 54 -0.91 3.65 2.13
C LEU A 54 -2.43 3.65 2.22
N ILE A 55 -3.08 2.54 1.85
CA ILE A 55 -4.55 2.40 1.90
C ILE A 55 -5.10 2.52 3.32
N LEU A 56 -4.48 1.84 4.28
CA LEU A 56 -5.06 1.67 5.62
C LEU A 56 -4.62 2.74 6.63
N THR A 57 -3.60 3.52 6.30
CA THR A 57 -2.92 4.37 7.30
C THR A 57 -2.78 5.83 6.87
N TYR A 58 -2.97 6.13 5.58
CA TYR A 58 -2.91 7.50 5.09
C TYR A 58 -4.13 8.29 5.56
N GLU A 59 -3.87 9.41 6.22
CA GLU A 59 -4.92 10.32 6.69
C GLU A 59 -5.19 11.39 5.65
N GLY A 60 -6.46 11.56 5.27
CA GLY A 60 -6.92 12.56 4.32
C GLY A 60 -7.27 11.99 2.95
N GLU A 61 -7.05 12.80 1.92
CA GLU A 61 -7.31 12.44 0.54
C GLU A 61 -6.01 12.28 -0.22
N LEU A 62 -5.90 11.17 -0.94
CA LEU A 62 -4.75 10.83 -1.75
C LEU A 62 -5.08 11.08 -3.23
N SER A 63 -4.20 11.79 -3.94
CA SER A 63 -4.22 11.86 -5.40
C SER A 63 -3.21 10.88 -6.00
N PHE A 64 -3.39 10.55 -7.28
CA PHE A 64 -2.39 9.74 -8.01
C PHE A 64 -1.05 10.48 -8.20
N TYR A 65 -1.03 11.80 -8.03
CA TYR A 65 0.21 12.58 -7.99
C TYR A 65 0.97 12.36 -6.67
N ASP A 66 0.26 12.25 -5.54
CA ASP A 66 0.89 12.02 -4.23
C ASP A 66 1.53 10.61 -4.14
N MET A 67 0.91 9.63 -4.81
CA MET A 67 1.42 8.26 -4.91
C MET A 67 2.70 8.12 -5.73
N ARG A 68 3.04 9.10 -6.59
CA ARG A 68 4.24 9.04 -7.44
C ARG A 68 5.53 9.34 -6.68
N TYR A 69 5.44 10.04 -5.54
CA TYR A 69 6.61 10.57 -4.85
C TYR A 69 6.98 9.81 -3.58
N GLU A 70 6.04 9.07 -2.99
CA GLU A 70 6.34 8.32 -1.78
C GLU A 70 6.62 6.83 -2.11
N GLY A 71 7.86 6.39 -1.89
CA GLY A 71 8.02 5.11 -1.20
C GLY A 71 8.47 3.85 -1.95
N ILE A 72 8.82 3.86 -3.24
CA ILE A 72 9.48 2.67 -3.83
C ILE A 72 10.67 3.03 -4.71
N GLY A 73 11.62 3.82 -4.20
CA GLY A 73 13.00 3.90 -4.73
C GLY A 73 13.14 3.74 -6.25
N VAL A 74 12.28 4.40 -7.02
CA VAL A 74 12.35 4.44 -8.47
C VAL A 74 13.24 5.62 -8.71
N ASP A 75 14.51 5.35 -9.06
CA ASP A 75 15.43 6.37 -9.52
C ASP A 75 14.70 7.27 -10.53
N GLU A 76 14.89 8.57 -10.37
CA GLU A 76 14.25 9.68 -11.10
C GLU A 76 14.39 9.61 -12.65
N TRP A 77 14.99 8.54 -13.16
CA TRP A 77 15.44 8.34 -14.53
C TRP A 77 14.60 7.36 -15.36
N TYR A 78 13.66 6.63 -14.76
CA TYR A 78 12.79 5.75 -15.52
C TYR A 78 11.50 6.46 -15.91
N ASP A 79 11.21 6.53 -17.21
CA ASP A 79 9.87 6.82 -17.74
C ASP A 79 8.92 5.71 -17.27
N CYS A 80 8.34 5.91 -16.10
CA CYS A 80 7.54 4.94 -15.36
C CYS A 80 6.06 4.98 -15.77
N SER A 81 5.70 5.51 -16.94
CA SER A 81 4.29 5.64 -17.38
C SER A 81 3.51 4.31 -17.26
N ASN A 82 4.09 3.20 -17.72
CA ASN A 82 3.48 1.86 -17.59
C ASN A 82 3.49 1.31 -16.15
N TYR A 83 4.55 1.56 -15.38
CA TYR A 83 4.60 1.16 -13.96
C TYR A 83 3.56 1.91 -13.13
N ASN A 84 3.34 3.19 -13.43
CA ASN A 84 2.34 4.03 -12.80
C ASN A 84 0.91 3.55 -13.12
N LEU A 85 0.65 3.09 -14.35
CA LEU A 85 -0.65 2.51 -14.72
C LEU A 85 -0.91 1.20 -14.00
N TRP A 86 0.06 0.27 -14.02
CA TRP A 86 -0.06 -0.99 -13.29
C TRP A 86 -0.23 -0.75 -11.79
N PHE A 87 0.61 0.09 -11.18
CA PHE A 87 0.52 0.42 -9.76
C PHE A 87 -0.82 1.05 -9.39
N THR A 88 -1.33 1.95 -10.24
CA THR A 88 -2.65 2.57 -10.06
C THR A 88 -3.78 1.53 -10.10
N HIS A 89 -3.70 0.58 -11.03
CA HIS A 89 -4.67 -0.51 -11.13
C HIS A 89 -4.64 -1.38 -9.87
N GLU A 90 -3.46 -1.87 -9.47
CA GLU A 90 -3.29 -2.70 -8.27
C GLU A 90 -3.74 -1.97 -7.00
N PHE A 91 -3.41 -0.67 -6.88
CA PHE A 91 -3.84 0.14 -5.75
C PHE A 91 -5.37 0.21 -5.65
N LYS A 92 -6.06 0.50 -6.76
CA LYS A 92 -7.53 0.55 -6.78
C LYS A 92 -8.14 -0.81 -6.42
N GLU A 93 -7.63 -1.88 -7.02
CA GLU A 93 -8.13 -3.23 -6.77
C GLU A 93 -7.97 -3.65 -5.30
N ILE A 94 -6.77 -3.47 -4.73
CA ILE A 94 -6.49 -3.79 -3.33
C ILE A 94 -7.35 -2.91 -2.40
N ARG A 95 -7.47 -1.61 -2.70
CA ARG A 95 -8.29 -0.69 -1.91
C ARG A 95 -9.75 -1.11 -1.90
N ASP A 96 -10.32 -1.42 -3.06
CA ASP A 96 -11.72 -1.80 -3.17
C ASP A 96 -11.98 -3.15 -2.52
N LYS A 97 -11.06 -4.12 -2.63
CA LYS A 97 -11.14 -5.38 -1.89
C LYS A 97 -11.14 -5.15 -0.38
N LEU A 98 -10.19 -4.38 0.14
CA LEU A 98 -10.11 -4.07 1.57
C LEU A 98 -11.36 -3.32 2.07
N LYS A 99 -11.90 -2.39 1.27
CA LYS A 99 -13.11 -1.65 1.62
C LYS A 99 -14.36 -2.53 1.60
N TYR A 100 -14.66 -3.19 0.47
CA TYR A 100 -15.96 -3.82 0.24
C TYR A 100 -16.03 -5.28 0.72
N HIS A 101 -14.90 -6.00 0.73
CA HIS A 101 -14.84 -7.38 1.23
C HIS A 101 -14.19 -7.46 2.62
N GLY A 102 -13.30 -6.52 2.94
CA GLY A 102 -12.68 -6.41 4.25
C GLY A 102 -13.42 -5.51 5.23
N GLY A 103 -14.27 -4.57 4.79
CA GLY A 103 -14.90 -3.61 5.69
C GLY A 103 -13.90 -2.73 6.44
N PHE A 104 -12.71 -2.52 5.87
CA PHE A 104 -11.71 -1.61 6.42
C PHE A 104 -12.07 -0.16 6.11
N ASP A 105 -11.73 0.76 7.02
CA ASP A 105 -11.67 2.18 6.68
C ASP A 105 -10.43 2.40 5.81
N VAL A 106 -10.64 2.90 4.59
CA VAL A 106 -9.59 3.05 3.58
C VAL A 106 -9.45 4.50 3.19
N VAL A 107 -8.25 4.87 2.77
CA VAL A 107 -7.93 6.21 2.26
C VAL A 107 -8.92 6.66 1.20
N ARG A 108 -9.32 7.94 1.27
CA ARG A 108 -10.17 8.57 0.28
C ARG A 108 -9.33 8.98 -0.91
N MET A 109 -9.85 8.75 -2.11
CA MET A 109 -9.23 9.24 -3.32
C MET A 109 -9.77 10.62 -3.62
N ARG A 110 -8.89 11.57 -3.92
CA ARG A 110 -9.30 12.89 -4.43
C ARG A 110 -9.88 12.71 -5.82
N GLU A 111 -11.09 13.22 -6.06
CA GLU A 111 -11.63 13.33 -7.41
C GLU A 111 -10.84 14.40 -8.17
N GLU A 112 -10.12 14.00 -9.21
CA GLU A 112 -9.47 14.93 -10.12
C GLU A 112 -10.56 15.48 -11.05
N ARG A 113 -10.95 16.75 -10.84
CA ARG A 113 -11.87 17.51 -11.70
C ARG A 113 -11.14 18.17 -12.85
#